data_AF-A0A7C5LV88-F1
#
_entry.id   AF-A0A7C5LV88-F1
#
_cell.length_a   1.000
_cell.length_b   1.000
_cell.length_c   1.000
_cell.angle_alpha   90.00
_cell.angle_beta   90.00
_cell.angle_gamma   90.00
#
_symmetry.space_group_name_H-M   'P 1'
#
loop_
_entity.id
_entity.type
_entity.pdbx_description
1 polymer ?
#
loop_
_entity_poly.entity_id
_entity_poly.type
_entity_poly.pdbx_seq_one_letter_code
_entity_poly.pdbx_strand_id
1 'polypeptide(L)' 'MAKIKYVEYGGTEHVVDVPTGMTVMEGARDNGIPGIEADCGG' A
#
# COMPACT_ATOMS: atom_id res chain seq x y z
N MET A 1 -10.79 5.16 8.38
CA MET A 1 -9.40 5.11 7.88
C MET A 1 -8.64 4.10 8.71
N ALA A 2 -8.07 3.08 8.08
CA ALA A 2 -7.19 2.12 8.73
C ALA A 2 -5.74 2.53 8.46
N LYS A 3 -4.89 2.47 9.48
CA LYS A 3 -3.46 2.72 9.33
C LYS A 3 -2.77 1.45 8.85
N ILE A 4 -2.22 1.48 7.64
CA ILE A 4 -1.54 0.34 7.02
C ILE A 4 -0.04 0.61 6.98
N LYS A 5 0.77 -0.37 7.38
CA LYS A 5 2.22 -0.35 7.29
C LYS A 5 2.67 -1.28 6.17
N TYR A 6 3.36 -0.72 5.18
CA TYR A 6 4.07 -1.47 4.16
C TYR A 6 5.56 -1.53 4.52
N VAL A 7 6.17 -2.69 4.32
CA VAL A 7 7.59 -2.90 4.63
C VAL A 7 8.27 -3.41 3.37
N GLU A 8 9.20 -2.64 2.85
CA GLU A 8 10.02 -3.04 1.71
C GLU A 8 10.98 -4.17 2.10
N TYR A 9 11.53 -4.87 1.10
CA TYR A 9 12.53 -5.93 1.34
C TYR A 9 13.74 -5.44 2.17
N GLY A 10 14.15 -4.17 2.00
CA GLY A 10 15.23 -3.55 2.77
C GLY A 10 14.86 -3.12 4.19
N GLY A 11 13.62 -3.33 4.62
CA GLY A 11 13.11 -2.93 5.94
C GLY A 11 12.59 -1.49 6.02
N THR A 12 12.64 -0.71 4.93
CA THR A 12 12.02 0.62 4.88
C THR A 12 10.52 0.50 5.11
N GLU A 13 10.00 1.26 6.06
CA GLU A 13 8.58 1.27 6.40
C GLU A 13 7.87 2.48 5.78
N HIS A 14 6.67 2.24 5.25
CA HIS A 14 5.74 3.29 4.81
C HIS A 14 4.42 3.12 5.54
N VAL A 15 3.97 4.17 6.21
CA VAL A 15 2.72 4.15 6.98
C VAL A 15 1.74 5.14 6.35
N VAL A 16 0.60 4.63 5.90
CA VAL A 16 -0.43 5.43 5.24
C VAL A 16 -1.81 5.12 5.80
N ASP A 17 -2.69 6.14 5.75
CA ASP A 17 -4.08 5.99 6.12
C ASP A 17 -4.90 5.57 4.89
N VAL A 18 -5.49 4.37 4.95
CA VAL A 18 -6.31 3.80 3.87
C VAL A 18 -7.79 3.89 4.22
N PRO A 19 -8.65 4.43 3.34
CA PRO A 19 -10.10 4.41 3.53
C PRO A 19 -10.67 3.01 3.73
N THR A 20 -11.66 2.91 4.62
CA THR A 20 -12.40 1.66 4.79
C THR A 20 -13.15 1.33 3.50
N GLY A 21 -13.05 0.09 3.03
CA GLY A 21 -13.64 -0.36 1.77
C GLY A 21 -12.65 -0.45 0.60
N MET A 22 -11.45 0.13 0.73
CA MET A 22 -10.34 -0.12 -0.21
C MET A 22 -9.58 -1.39 0.15
N THR A 23 -8.98 -2.01 -0.86
CA THR A 23 -8.04 -3.11 -0.69
C THR A 23 -6.67 -2.61 -0.20
N VAL A 24 -5.87 -3.52 0.35
CA VAL A 24 -4.48 -3.22 0.74
C VAL A 24 -3.62 -2.87 -0.48
N MET A 25 -3.92 -3.45 -1.65
CA MET A 25 -3.21 -3.19 -2.90
C MET A 25 -3.49 -1.77 -3.40
N GLU A 26 -4.76 -1.35 -3.48
CA GLU A 26 -5.14 0.00 -3.92
C GLU A 26 -4.51 1.06 -3.01
N GLY A 27 -4.58 0.83 -1.69
CA GLY A 27 -3.91 1.69 -0.71
C GLY A 27 -2.40 1.82 -0.93
N ALA A 28 -1.73 0.79 -1.45
CA ALA A 28 -0.31 0.84 -1.75
C ALA A 28 -0.02 1.57 -3.07
N ARG A 29 -0.75 1.20 -4.14
CA ARG A 29 -0.59 1.75 -5.48
C ARG A 29 -0.87 3.25 -5.51
N ASP A 30 -1.99 3.67 -4.92
CA ASP A 30 -2.44 5.07 -4.97
C ASP A 30 -1.57 5.99 -4.09
N ASN A 31 -0.83 5.42 -3.13
CA ASN A 31 0.18 6.12 -2.33
C ASN A 31 1.62 5.95 -2.85
N GLY A 32 1.81 5.31 -4.01
CA GLY A 32 3.12 5.16 -4.65
C GLY A 32 4.11 4.30 -3.86
N ILE A 33 3.63 3.30 -3.12
CA ILE A 33 4.50 2.41 -2.34
C ILE A 33 5.37 1.55 -3.27
N PRO A 34 6.72 1.62 -3.18
CA PRO A 34 7.61 0.82 -4.01
C PRO A 34 7.42 -0.70 -3.80
N GLY A 35 7.58 -1.46 -4.88
CA GLY A 35 7.49 -2.94 -4.85
C GLY A 35 6.08 -3.51 -5.01
N ILE A 36 5.06 -2.67 -5.21
CA ILE A 36 3.70 -3.10 -5.56
C ILE A 36 3.32 -2.46 -6.91
N GLU A 37 3.26 -3.28 -7.95
CA GLU A 37 3.05 -2.82 -9.34
C GLU A 37 1.57 -2.80 -9.73
N ALA A 38 0.82 -3.83 -9.31
CA ALA A 38 -0.61 -3.97 -9.56
C ALA A 38 -1.03 -3.97 -11.05
N ASP A 39 -0.26 -4.64 -11.91
CA ASP A 39 -0.45 -4.65 -13.37
C ASP A 39 -1.87 -5.02 -13.85
N CYS A 40 -2.49 -6.05 -13.25
CA CYS A 40 -3.86 -6.45 -13.60
C CYS A 40 -4.93 -5.64 -12.87
N GLY A 41 -4.53 -4.74 -11.96
CA GLY A 41 -5.43 -3.95 -11.13
C GLY A 41 -6.00 -4.68 -9.91
N GLY A 42 -5.53 -5.89 -9.61
CA GLY A 42 -6.10 -6.72 -8.54
C GLY A 42 -7.41 -7.35 -8.96
#